data_AF-A0A2G9T451-F1
#
_entry.id   AF-A0A2G9T451-F1
#
_cell.length_a   1.000
_cell.length_b   1.000
_cell.length_c   1.000
_cell.angle_alpha   90.00
_cell.angle_beta   90.00
_cell.angle_gamma   90.00
#
_symmetry.space_group_name_H-M   'P 1'
#
loop_
_entity.id
_entity.type
_entity.pdbx_description
1 polymer ?
#
loop_
_entity_poly.entity_id
_entity_poly.type
_entity_poly.pdbx_seq_one_letter_code
_entity_poly.pdbx_strand_id
1 'polypeptide(L)'
;MDGTGTYWIDMSPKWSSNDYHWRDHWMQAVYYLPQCMQVKKGETLSLKCSHDEFSMWFSVGKETIERIYCNCQLHTIMARQSIFSANELLENVQFRDEIKTVGGFSTQNLFRP
;
A
#
# COMPACT_ATOMS: atom_id res chain seq x y z
N MET A 1 -7.99 11.39 26.77
CA MET A 1 -9.33 10.90 27.16
C MET A 1 -10.08 11.90 28.04
N ASP A 2 -9.37 12.69 28.83
CA ASP A 2 -9.89 13.61 29.86
C ASP A 2 -9.40 15.07 29.68
N GLY A 3 -8.67 15.36 28.60
CA GLY A 3 -8.11 16.68 28.32
C GLY A 3 -6.84 17.04 29.13
N THR A 4 -6.37 16.18 30.03
CA THR A 4 -5.16 16.44 30.83
C THR A 4 -3.87 16.05 30.12
N GLY A 5 -3.99 15.25 29.06
CA GLY A 5 -2.84 14.69 28.36
C GLY A 5 -2.15 13.55 29.11
N THR A 6 -2.75 12.99 30.17
CA THR A 6 -2.16 11.88 30.96
C THR A 6 -2.68 10.52 30.54
N TYR A 7 -3.93 10.44 30.07
CA TYR A 7 -4.57 9.18 29.70
C TYR A 7 -5.01 9.21 28.24
N TRP A 8 -4.51 8.26 27.45
CA TRP A 8 -4.83 8.11 26.02
C TRP A 8 -5.01 6.64 25.66
N ILE A 9 -5.73 6.40 24.57
CA ILE A 9 -5.69 5.13 23.86
C ILE A 9 -4.77 5.35 22.67
N ASP A 10 -3.65 4.64 22.65
CA ASP A 10 -2.67 4.70 21.56
C ASP A 10 -2.91 3.55 20.59
N MET A 11 -3.03 3.87 19.30
CA MET A 11 -3.17 2.89 18.23
C MET A 11 -1.84 2.65 17.49
N SER A 12 -0.72 3.14 18.02
CA SER A 12 0.60 2.88 17.48
C SER A 12 0.90 1.38 17.43
N PRO A 13 1.60 0.90 16.38
CA PRO A 13 1.99 -0.49 16.29
C PRO A 13 2.96 -0.86 17.41
N LYS A 14 3.02 -2.16 17.75
CA LYS A 14 3.82 -2.70 18.87
C LYS A 14 5.29 -2.26 18.88
N TRP A 15 5.89 -2.03 17.71
CA TRP A 15 7.29 -1.63 17.59
C TRP A 15 7.53 -0.13 17.84
N SER A 16 6.48 0.69 17.89
CA SER A 16 6.57 2.15 18.02
C SER A 16 6.15 2.69 19.39
N SER A 17 5.53 1.86 20.24
CA SER A 17 4.98 2.29 21.53
C SER A 17 5.14 1.19 22.57
N ASN A 18 5.54 1.58 23.79
CA ASN A 18 5.68 0.65 24.91
C ASN A 18 4.32 0.30 25.55
N ASP A 19 3.28 1.10 25.31
CA ASP A 19 1.94 0.95 25.88
C ASP A 19 0.99 0.17 24.93
N TYR A 20 1.56 -0.75 24.14
CA TYR A 20 0.81 -1.52 23.15
C TYR A 20 -0.17 -2.51 23.79
N HIS A 21 -1.40 -2.51 23.28
CA HIS A 21 -2.42 -3.51 23.61
C HIS A 21 -3.04 -4.07 22.32
N TRP A 22 -3.18 -5.40 22.25
CA TRP A 22 -3.85 -6.04 21.12
C TRP A 22 -5.36 -5.76 21.13
N ARG A 23 -5.89 -5.35 19.97
CA ARG A 23 -7.32 -5.11 19.69
C ARG A 23 -7.56 -5.35 18.20
N ASP A 24 -8.76 -5.82 17.86
CA ASP A 24 -9.14 -6.11 16.46
C ASP A 24 -10.11 -5.06 15.87
N HIS A 25 -10.97 -4.46 16.69
CA HIS A 25 -11.95 -3.45 16.23
C HIS A 25 -11.32 -2.09 15.89
N TRP A 26 -10.11 -1.82 16.39
CA TRP A 26 -9.30 -0.66 16.01
C TRP A 26 -7.92 -1.16 15.60
N MET A 27 -7.54 -0.86 14.37
CA MET A 27 -6.27 -1.27 13.76
C MET A 27 -5.63 -0.09 13.04
N GLN A 28 -4.35 -0.24 12.69
CA GLN A 28 -3.65 0.71 11.86
C GLN A 28 -4.16 0.64 10.41
N ALA A 29 -3.95 1.71 9.64
CA ALA A 29 -4.30 1.79 8.23
C ALA A 29 -3.06 2.04 7.36
N VAL A 30 -3.09 1.55 6.13
CA VAL A 30 -2.03 1.76 5.13
C VAL A 30 -2.62 2.52 3.94
N TYR A 31 -2.00 3.65 3.60
CA TYR A 31 -2.37 4.49 2.46
C TYR A 31 -1.25 4.52 1.43
N TYR A 32 -1.63 4.61 0.16
CA TYR A 32 -0.69 4.69 -0.96
C TYR A 32 -0.65 6.13 -1.49
N LEU A 33 0.55 6.60 -1.84
CA LEU A 33 0.69 7.83 -2.60
C LEU A 33 0.23 7.61 -4.05
N PRO A 34 -0.36 8.61 -4.71
CA PRO A 34 -0.81 8.48 -6.10
C PRO A 34 0.31 8.20 -7.10
N GLN A 35 1.54 8.60 -6.77
CA GLN A 35 2.72 8.38 -7.60
C GLN A 35 3.84 7.82 -6.72
N CYS A 36 4.63 6.90 -7.30
CA CYS A 36 5.85 6.43 -6.67
C CYS A 36 6.82 7.59 -6.54
N MET A 37 7.47 7.68 -5.39
CA MET A 37 8.47 8.72 -5.12
C MET A 37 9.69 8.12 -4.47
N GLN A 38 10.84 8.67 -4.86
CA GLN A 38 12.10 8.39 -4.19
C GLN A 38 12.35 9.48 -3.15
N VAL A 39 12.79 9.08 -1.97
CA VAL A 39 13.13 10.00 -0.87
C VAL A 39 14.58 9.79 -0.46
N LYS A 40 15.29 10.86 -0.12
CA LYS A 40 16.67 10.78 0.37
C LYS A 40 16.73 11.06 1.87
N LYS A 41 17.65 10.38 2.56
CA LYS A 41 17.91 10.63 3.99
C LYS A 41 18.31 12.09 4.19
N GLY A 42 17.64 12.79 5.12
CA GLY A 42 17.89 14.20 5.42
C GLY A 42 17.17 15.18 4.51
N GLU A 43 16.47 14.70 3.46
CA GLU A 43 15.62 15.53 2.63
C GLU A 43 14.36 15.95 3.39
N THR A 44 13.92 17.19 3.21
CA THR A 44 12.65 17.67 3.75
C THR A 44 11.54 17.41 2.74
N LEU A 45 10.54 16.65 3.17
CA LEU A 45 9.36 16.32 2.38
C LEU A 45 8.12 16.95 3.02
N SER A 46 7.23 17.51 2.20
CA SER A 46 5.92 17.97 2.66
C SER A 46 4.86 16.94 2.28
N LEU A 47 4.37 16.21 3.28
CA LEU A 47 3.24 15.30 3.15
C LEU A 47 1.95 16.08 3.39
N LYS A 48 1.06 16.07 2.41
CA LYS A 48 -0.29 16.60 2.55
C LYS A 48 -1.23 15.52 3.05
N CYS A 49 -1.89 15.84 4.15
CA CYS A 49 -2.92 15.02 4.77
C CYS A 49 -4.27 15.65 4.46
N SER A 50 -5.10 14.96 3.69
CA SER A 50 -6.42 15.44 3.28
C SER A 50 -7.50 14.51 3.81
N HIS A 51 -8.66 15.09 4.14
CA HIS A 51 -9.80 14.31 4.59
C HIS A 51 -11.12 15.00 4.22
N ASP A 52 -12.17 14.20 4.10
CA ASP A 52 -13.57 14.65 4.11
C ASP A 52 -14.23 14.23 5.43
N GLU A 53 -15.56 14.13 5.47
CA GLU A 53 -16.31 13.71 6.66
C GLU A 53 -16.01 12.24 7.09
N PHE A 54 -15.63 11.37 6.14
CA PHE A 54 -15.52 9.92 6.38
C PHE A 54 -14.20 9.29 5.91
N SER A 55 -13.39 10.00 5.14
CA SER A 55 -12.25 9.44 4.43
C SER A 55 -11.01 10.30 4.57
N MET A 56 -9.85 9.66 4.48
CA MET A 56 -8.54 10.31 4.45
C MET A 56 -7.77 9.88 3.20
N TRP A 57 -6.91 10.75 2.69
CA TRP A 57 -5.96 10.46 1.61
C TRP A 57 -4.73 11.35 1.74
N PHE A 58 -3.67 10.96 1.04
CA PHE A 58 -2.36 11.58 1.19
C PHE A 58 -1.73 11.87 -0.16
N SER A 59 -0.98 12.96 -0.23
CA SER A 59 -0.19 13.33 -1.40
C SER A 59 1.07 14.06 -0.99
N VAL A 60 2.00 14.25 -1.92
CA VAL A 60 3.20 15.04 -1.70
C VAL A 60 3.23 16.19 -2.67
N GLY A 61 3.62 17.37 -2.17
CA GLY A 61 3.94 18.52 -2.99
C GLY A 61 3.08 19.76 -2.72
N LYS A 62 3.15 20.69 -3.67
CA LYS A 62 2.52 22.03 -3.73
C LYS A 62 1.01 22.05 -3.55
N GLU A 63 0.34 21.18 -4.27
CA GLU A 63 -1.07 21.35 -4.64
C GLU A 63 -1.97 20.40 -3.85
N THR A 64 -3.15 20.91 -3.48
CA THR A 64 -4.12 20.07 -2.77
C THR A 64 -4.82 19.26 -3.83
N ILE A 65 -4.77 17.94 -3.67
CA ILE A 65 -5.41 17.05 -4.63
C ILE A 65 -6.77 16.62 -4.09
N GLU A 66 -7.75 16.58 -4.97
CA GLU A 66 -8.99 15.86 -4.70
C GLU A 66 -8.70 14.37 -4.57
N ARG A 67 -9.64 13.65 -3.95
CA ARG A 67 -9.53 12.21 -3.75
C ARG A 67 -9.45 11.49 -5.09
N ILE A 68 -8.41 10.68 -5.28
CA ILE A 68 -8.18 9.94 -6.52
C ILE A 68 -8.84 8.56 -6.46
N TYR A 69 -9.52 8.22 -7.54
CA TYR A 69 -10.11 6.90 -7.74
C TYR A 69 -9.35 6.13 -8.84
N CYS A 70 -9.46 4.81 -8.78
CA CYS A 70 -8.83 3.93 -9.75
C CYS A 70 -9.48 4.10 -11.14
N ASN A 71 -8.65 4.25 -12.17
CA ASN A 71 -9.07 4.24 -13.58
C ASN A 71 -8.64 2.97 -14.34
N CYS A 72 -7.80 2.12 -13.75
CA CYS A 72 -7.28 0.89 -14.37
C CYS A 72 -8.16 -0.34 -14.16
N GLN A 73 -9.28 -0.22 -13.42
CA GLN A 73 -10.21 -1.30 -13.03
C GLN A 73 -9.64 -2.39 -12.10
N LEU A 74 -8.32 -2.57 -12.04
CA LEU A 74 -7.72 -3.62 -11.20
C LEU A 74 -7.96 -3.39 -9.70
N HIS A 75 -7.79 -2.16 -9.20
CA HIS A 75 -7.93 -1.88 -7.76
C HIS A 75 -9.37 -1.83 -7.26
N THR A 76 -10.36 -1.81 -8.17
CA THR A 76 -11.79 -1.88 -7.84
C THR A 76 -12.31 -3.32 -7.88
N ILE A 77 -11.74 -4.17 -8.75
CA ILE A 77 -12.16 -5.57 -8.91
C ILE A 77 -11.40 -6.50 -7.94
N MET A 78 -10.12 -6.22 -7.67
CA MET A 78 -9.29 -7.07 -6.82
C MET A 78 -9.16 -6.52 -5.40
N ALA A 79 -9.42 -7.39 -4.42
CA ALA A 79 -9.11 -7.11 -3.02
C ALA A 79 -7.58 -7.02 -2.81
N ARG A 80 -7.14 -6.34 -1.74
CA ARG A 80 -5.71 -6.07 -1.49
C ARG A 80 -4.86 -7.34 -1.42
N GLN A 81 -5.35 -8.38 -0.75
CA GLN A 81 -4.68 -9.68 -0.69
C GLN A 81 -4.59 -10.36 -2.05
N SER A 82 -5.57 -10.18 -2.94
CA SER A 82 -5.53 -10.77 -4.29
C SER A 82 -4.49 -10.07 -5.16
N ILE A 83 -4.33 -8.75 -5.03
CA ILE A 83 -3.27 -7.99 -5.71
C ILE A 83 -1.91 -8.47 -5.21
N PHE A 84 -1.74 -8.63 -3.90
CA PHE A 84 -0.53 -9.17 -3.30
C PHE A 84 -0.21 -10.57 -3.87
N SER A 85 -1.15 -11.50 -3.83
CA SER A 85 -0.94 -12.86 -4.35
C SER A 85 -0.60 -12.88 -5.84
N ALA A 86 -1.21 -12.00 -6.64
CA ALA A 86 -0.87 -11.89 -8.06
C ALA A 86 0.57 -11.44 -8.26
N ASN A 87 1.03 -10.43 -7.51
CA ASN A 87 2.43 -9.98 -7.56
C ASN A 87 3.38 -11.09 -7.12
N GLU A 88 3.07 -11.80 -6.03
CA GLU A 88 3.87 -12.93 -5.53
C GLU A 88 4.04 -14.02 -6.61
N LEU A 89 2.96 -14.42 -7.28
CA LEU A 89 3.03 -15.42 -8.35
C LEU A 89 3.87 -14.98 -9.55
N LEU A 90 3.85 -13.68 -9.89
CA LEU A 90 4.65 -13.12 -10.98
C LEU A 90 6.15 -13.06 -10.64
N GLU A 91 6.48 -12.95 -9.36
CA GLU A 91 7.87 -12.95 -8.86
C GLU A 91 8.38 -14.35 -8.53
N ASN A 92 7.48 -15.32 -8.30
CA ASN A 92 7.84 -16.69 -7.94
C ASN A 92 8.48 -17.46 -9.11
N VAL A 93 9.79 -17.69 -9.01
CA VAL A 93 10.59 -18.36 -10.04
C VAL A 93 10.17 -19.82 -10.23
N GLN A 94 9.97 -20.58 -9.15
CA GLN A 94 9.56 -21.99 -9.23
C GLN A 94 8.23 -22.15 -9.96
N PHE A 95 7.23 -21.34 -9.60
CA PHE A 95 5.93 -21.35 -10.25
C PHE A 95 6.04 -21.02 -11.74
N ARG A 96 6.83 -20.01 -12.09
CA ARG A 96 7.04 -19.61 -13.48
C ARG A 96 7.79 -20.65 -14.30
N ASP A 97 8.76 -21.32 -13.70
CA ASP A 97 9.51 -22.38 -14.37
C ASP A 97 8.64 -23.62 -14.59
N GLU A 98 7.79 -23.97 -13.63
CA GLU A 98 6.81 -25.05 -13.81
C GLU A 98 5.82 -24.73 -14.94
N ILE A 99 5.32 -23.50 -15.03
CA ILE A 99 4.47 -23.07 -16.15
C ILE A 99 5.19 -23.25 -17.50
N LYS A 100 6.49 -22.95 -17.59
CA LYS A 100 7.26 -23.16 -18.83
C LYS A 100 7.41 -24.66 -19.15
N THR A 101 7.66 -25.48 -18.15
CA THR A 101 7.81 -26.94 -18.29
C THR A 101 6.51 -27.58 -18.77
N VAL A 102 5.38 -27.24 -18.14
CA VAL A 102 4.05 -27.77 -18.51
C VAL A 102 3.53 -27.16 -19.80
N GLY A 103 3.89 -25.91 -20.09
CA GLY A 103 3.38 -25.14 -21.23
C GLY A 103 3.92 -25.55 -22.61
N GLY A 104 5.00 -26.33 -22.71
CA GLY A 104 5.51 -26.83 -24.01
C GLY A 104 5.92 -25.76 -25.04
N PHE A 105 6.05 -24.48 -24.65
CA PHE A 105 6.40 -23.40 -25.57
C PHE A 105 7.92 -23.25 -25.69
N SER A 106 8.47 -23.72 -26.82
CA SER A 106 9.76 -23.26 -27.34
C SER A 106 9.73 -21.73 -27.46
N THR A 107 10.58 -21.04 -26.71
CA THR A 107 10.65 -19.57 -26.58
C THR A 107 11.08 -18.84 -27.85
N GLN A 108 10.95 -19.42 -29.05
CA GLN A 108 11.43 -18.80 -30.28
C GLN A 108 10.50 -17.71 -30.87
N ASN A 109 9.24 -17.55 -30.42
CA ASN A 109 8.28 -16.68 -31.15
C ASN A 109 7.43 -15.69 -30.34
N LEU A 110 7.64 -15.45 -29.05
CA LEU A 110 6.74 -14.57 -28.28
C LEU A 110 7.25 -13.13 -28.03
N PHE A 111 8.50 -12.81 -28.38
CA PHE A 111 8.99 -11.44 -28.35
C PHE A 111 9.98 -11.19 -29.50
N ARG A 112 9.45 -10.85 -30.68
CA ARG A 112 10.16 -10.01 -31.64
C ARG A 112 9.35 -8.72 -31.83
N PRO A 113 10.02 -7.57 -32.03
CA PRO A 113 9.41 -6.25 -32.03
C PRO A 113 8.35 -6.07 -33.12
#